data_AF-A0A9E3AA10-F1
#
_entry.id   AF-A0A9E3AA10-F1
#
_cell.length_a   1.000
_cell.length_b   1.000
_cell.length_c   1.000
_cell.angle_alpha   90.00
_cell.angle_beta   90.00
_cell.angle_gamma   90.00
#
_symmetry.space_group_name_H-M   'P 1'
#
loop_
_entity.id
_entity.type
_entity.pdbx_description
1 polymer ?
#
loop_
_entity_poly.entity_id
_entity_poly.type
_entity_poly.pdbx_seq_one_letter_code
_entity_poly.pdbx_strand_id
1 'polypeptide(L)' 'IQIPPDISSLSENDSALAWEWRLATRHAFQECLSRGFLVSDFLRAGSPDKPGTYLLERSSIAQG' A
#
# COMPACT_ATOMS: atom_id res chain seq x y z
N ILE A 1 -1.98 4.29 -2.29
CA ILE A 1 -1.75 3.85 -0.88
C ILE A 1 -0.26 4.03 -0.55
N GLN A 2 0.07 4.75 0.53
CA GLN A 2 1.45 4.99 0.92
C GLN A 2 1.94 3.94 1.93
N ILE A 3 3.18 3.50 1.78
CA ILE A 3 3.84 2.52 2.66
C ILE A 3 5.13 3.11 3.24
N PRO A 4 5.49 2.80 4.50
CA PRO A 4 6.74 3.25 5.08
C PRO A 4 7.94 2.70 4.30
N PRO A 5 9.07 3.42 4.32
CA PRO A 5 10.30 3.00 3.66
C PRO A 5 10.82 1.67 4.20
N ASP A 6 10.69 1.47 5.52
CA ASP A 6 11.20 0.30 6.22
C ASP A 6 10.19 -0.22 7.25
N ILE A 7 9.46 -1.27 6.86
CA ILE A 7 8.48 -1.95 7.73
C ILE A 7 9.18 -2.81 8.79
N SER A 8 10.44 -3.19 8.55
CA SER A 8 11.25 -4.01 9.46
C SER A 8 11.57 -3.23 10.73
N SER A 9 12.04 -1.99 10.59
CA SER A 9 12.32 -1.08 11.70
C SER A 9 11.08 -0.82 12.56
N LEU A 10 9.89 -0.75 11.95
CA LEU A 10 8.63 -0.62 12.68
C LEU A 10 8.35 -1.88 13.53
N SER A 11 8.60 -3.07 12.98
CA SER A 11 8.40 -4.34 13.67
C SER A 11 9.39 -4.58 14.81
N GLU A 12 10.64 -4.12 14.64
CA GLU A 12 11.71 -4.23 15.63
C GLU A 12 11.48 -3.30 16.84
N ASN A 13 10.87 -2.13 16.61
CA ASN A 13 10.52 -1.20 17.69
C ASN A 13 9.19 -1.55 18.35
N ASP A 14 8.17 -1.86 17.55
CA ASP A 14 6.82 -2.13 18.06
C ASP A 14 6.07 -3.11 17.14
N SER A 15 6.10 -4.37 17.53
CA SER A 15 5.47 -5.45 16.76
C SER A 15 3.94 -5.32 16.69
N ALA A 16 3.30 -4.71 17.70
CA ALA A 16 1.85 -4.50 17.68
C ALA A 16 1.48 -3.42 16.66
N LEU A 17 2.19 -2.29 16.69
CA LEU A 17 2.03 -1.22 15.70
C LEU A 17 2.30 -1.72 14.28
N ALA A 18 3.32 -2.57 14.09
CA ALA A 18 3.62 -3.15 12.78
C ALA A 18 2.56 -4.14 12.30
N TRP A 19 1.84 -4.80 13.20
CA TRP A 19 0.72 -5.65 12.87
C TRP A 19 -0.52 -4.83 12.47
N GLU A 20 -0.87 -3.83 13.28
CA GLU A 20 -1.97 -2.91 12.99
C GLU A 20 -1.78 -2.21 11.64
N TRP A 21 -0.57 -1.76 11.35
CA TRP A 21 -0.24 -1.14 10.08
C TRP A 21 -0.47 -2.08 8.89
N ARG A 22 -0.07 -3.35 9.01
CA ARG A 22 -0.29 -4.37 7.97
C ARG A 22 -1.78 -4.64 7.77
N LEU A 23 -2.56 -4.73 8.84
CA LEU A 23 -4.01 -4.91 8.77
C LEU A 23 -4.70 -3.71 8.10
N ALA A 24 -4.38 -2.48 8.52
CA ALA A 24 -4.95 -1.27 7.96
C ALA A 24 -4.62 -1.13 6.46
N THR A 25 -3.37 -1.40 6.08
CA THR A 25 -2.94 -1.35 4.68
C THR A 25 -3.64 -2.41 3.85
N ARG A 26 -3.73 -3.65 4.36
CA ARG A 26 -4.47 -4.73 3.69
C ARG A 26 -5.93 -4.34 3.47
N HIS A 27 -6.59 -3.81 4.49
CA HIS A 27 -7.98 -3.38 4.40
C HIS A 27 -8.15 -2.27 3.34
N ALA A 28 -7.25 -1.29 3.29
CA ALA A 28 -7.29 -0.23 2.29
C ALA A 28 -7.18 -0.78 0.86
N PHE A 29 -6.30 -1.75 0.61
CA PHE A 29 -6.23 -2.42 -0.69
C PHE A 29 -7.50 -3.21 -1.00
N GLN A 30 -8.02 -4.00 -0.05
CA GLN A 30 -9.24 -4.79 -0.24
C GLN A 30 -10.44 -3.90 -0.61
N GLU A 31 -10.60 -2.76 0.08
CA GLU A 31 -11.64 -1.78 -0.23
C GLU A 31 -11.49 -1.19 -1.63
N CYS A 32 -10.28 -0.78 -2.02
CA CYS A 32 -10.04 -0.25 -3.36
C CYS A 32 -10.29 -1.31 -4.45
N LEU A 33 -9.77 -2.52 -4.27
CA LEU A 33 -9.96 -3.63 -5.22
C LEU A 33 -11.44 -3.99 -5.36
N SER A 34 -12.18 -4.07 -4.26
CA SER A 34 -13.63 -4.33 -4.27
C SER A 34 -14.43 -3.25 -5.00
N ARG A 35 -13.90 -2.03 -5.09
CA ARG A 35 -14.50 -0.89 -5.81
C ARG A 35 -14.06 -0.81 -7.27
N GLY A 36 -13.32 -1.80 -7.76
CA GLY A 36 -12.86 -1.89 -9.14
C GLY A 36 -11.60 -1.06 -9.43
N PHE A 37 -10.84 -0.69 -8.41
CA PHE A 37 -9.49 -0.18 -8.62
C PHE A 37 -8.51 -1.34 -8.80
N LEU A 38 -7.45 -1.12 -9.57
CA LEU A 38 -6.34 -2.05 -9.74
C LEU A 38 -5.05 -1.32 -9.36
N VAL A 39 -4.10 -2.04 -8.79
CA VAL A 39 -2.75 -1.51 -8.58
C VAL A 39 -2.06 -1.42 -9.92
N SER A 40 -1.69 -0.20 -10.33
CA SER A 40 -1.09 0.04 -11.64
C SER A 40 0.42 0.26 -11.53
N ASP A 41 0.85 0.98 -10.49
CA ASP A 41 2.25 1.38 -10.34
C ASP A 41 2.68 1.45 -8.88
N PHE A 42 4.01 1.46 -8.70
CA PHE A 42 4.66 1.73 -7.42
C PHE A 42 5.75 2.78 -7.59
N LEU A 43 5.55 3.93 -6.95
CA LEU A 43 6.48 5.05 -6.98
C LEU A 43 7.29 5.09 -5.69
N ARG A 44 8.61 5.28 -5.82
CA ARG A 44 9.48 5.58 -4.69
C ARG A 44 10.22 6.89 -4.98
N ALA A 45 10.06 7.88 -4.11
CA ALA A 45 10.63 9.19 -4.31
C ALA A 45 12.13 9.20 -4.02
N GLY A 46 12.96 8.95 -5.05
CA GLY A 46 14.40 9.31 -5.15
C GLY A 46 15.38 8.73 -4.13
N SER A 47 14.93 8.18 -3.01
CA SER A 47 15.76 7.64 -1.93
C SER A 47 15.06 6.49 -1.23
N PRO A 48 15.79 5.45 -0.78
CA PRO A 48 15.22 4.28 -0.11
C PRO A 48 14.58 4.60 1.24
N ASP A 49 14.98 5.71 1.87
CA ASP A 49 14.44 6.21 3.15
C ASP A 49 13.09 6.94 3.01
N LYS A 50 12.60 7.14 1.78
CA LYS A 50 11.30 7.77 1.54
C LYS A 50 10.18 6.74 1.40
N PRO A 51 8.97 7.05 1.90
CA PRO A 51 7.84 6.16 1.77
C PRO A 51 7.53 5.85 0.31
N GLY A 52 7.21 4.59 0.03
CA GLY A 52 6.73 4.14 -1.27
C GLY A 52 5.25 4.45 -1.42
N THR A 53 4.79 4.68 -2.65
CA THR A 53 3.38 4.95 -2.94
C THR A 53 2.90 4.04 -4.05
N TYR A 54 1.92 3.19 -3.75
CA TYR A 54 1.16 2.46 -4.76
C TYR A 54 0.13 3.38 -5.39
N LEU A 55 0.15 3.44 -6.72
CA LEU A 55 -0.89 4.07 -7.52
C LEU A 55 -1.96 3.04 -7.84
N LEU A 56 -3.21 3.44 -7.60
CA LEU A 56 -4.37 2.64 -7.92
C LEU A 56 -5.20 3.37 -8.96
N GLU A 57 -5.51 2.69 -10.04
CA GLU A 57 -6.28 3.23 -11.14
C GLU A 57 -7.62 2.51 -11.22
N ARG A 58 -8.66 3.24 -11.60
CA ARG A 58 -9.97 2.63 -11.76
C ARG A 58 -9.97 1.82 -13.05
N SER A 59 -10.26 0.53 -12.93
CA SER A 59 -10.33 -0.35 -14.07
C SER A 59 -11.50 0.06 -14.97
N SER A 60 -11.20 0.54 -16.17
CA SER A 60 -12.17 0.81 -17.23
C SER A 60 -12.37 -0.43 -18.11
N ILE A 61 -12.32 -1.64 -17.55
CA ILE A 61 -12.69 -2.83 -18.31
C ILE A 61 -14.21 -2.73 -18.55
N ALA A 62 -14.58 -2.15 -19.69
CA ALA A 62 -15.79 -2.51 -20.37
C ALA A 62 -15.68 -4.02 -20.60
N GLN A 63 -16.49 -4.77 -19.86
CA GLN A 63 -16.67 -6.21 -20.05
C GLN A 63 -16.94 -6.46 -21.55
N GLY A 64 -16.08 -7.24 -22.19
CA GLY A 64 -16.28 -7.78 -23.54
C GLY A 64 -16.24 -9.29 -23.46
#